data_AF-A0A8S9GBD5-F1
#
_entry.id   AF-A0A8S9GBD5-F1
#
_cell.length_a   1.000
_cell.length_b   1.000
_cell.length_c   1.000
_cell.angle_alpha   90.00
_cell.angle_beta   90.00
_cell.angle_gamma   90.00
#
_symmetry.space_group_name_H-M   'P 1'
#
loop_
_entity.id
_entity.type
_entity.pdbx_description
1 polymer ?
#
loop_
_entity_poly.entity_id
_entity_poly.type
_entity_poly.pdbx_seq_one_letter_code
_entity_poly.pdbx_strand_id
1 'polypeptide(L)'
;MLMVKLLLVCRIILYGIAMLDHDQDNKETCGHVLKTKEGIDRLALYITSIGRSLIVLFSNALGALMYPIYGQGELPQAFCRRAAVKGCIYVLRMPVTSLLLDKASEGVRLASGQEIFSQKLVLDPCATVGLESLSPLTDQQKETIRVLVPKEMSSKEKIARGICIIRGSVRADISNALVLYPPKSLFPEQLTAVRVLQLGNGLAVCPPDM
;
A
#
# COMPACT_ATOMS: atom_id res chain seq x y z
N MET A 1 -21.76 -14.15 29.11
CA MET A 1 -22.36 -13.33 28.03
C MET A 1 -21.73 -11.93 27.90
N LEU A 2 -21.50 -11.19 28.99
CA LEU A 2 -20.91 -9.83 28.95
C LEU A 2 -19.47 -9.80 28.40
N MET A 3 -18.62 -10.74 28.83
CA MET A 3 -17.21 -10.82 28.42
C MET A 3 -17.05 -11.05 26.90
N VAL A 4 -17.93 -11.83 26.30
CA VAL A 4 -17.95 -12.09 24.84
C VAL A 4 -18.28 -10.82 24.06
N LYS A 5 -19.22 -10.00 24.56
CA LYS A 5 -19.57 -8.72 23.93
C LYS A 5 -18.42 -7.71 24.02
N LEU A 6 -17.74 -7.65 25.16
CA LEU A 6 -16.58 -6.76 25.34
C LEU A 6 -15.43 -7.14 24.40
N LEU A 7 -15.12 -8.44 24.29
CA LEU A 7 -14.09 -8.94 23.39
C LEU A 7 -14.39 -8.59 21.93
N LEU A 8 -15.66 -8.71 21.52
CA LEU A 8 -16.09 -8.35 20.17
C LEU A 8 -15.88 -6.86 19.88
N VAL A 9 -16.27 -5.98 20.81
CA VAL A 9 -16.09 -4.52 20.66
C VAL A 9 -14.61 -4.17 20.54
N CYS A 10 -13.75 -4.75 21.38
CA CYS A 10 -12.31 -4.54 21.29
C CYS A 10 -11.75 -4.95 19.92
N ARG A 11 -12.20 -6.10 19.37
CA ARG A 11 -11.78 -6.53 18.01
C ARG A 11 -12.27 -5.57 16.92
N ILE A 12 -13.50 -5.07 17.02
CA ILE A 12 -14.02 -4.07 16.06
C ILE A 12 -13.17 -2.80 16.10
N ILE A 13 -12.84 -2.30 17.30
CA ILE A 13 -12.04 -1.08 17.45
C ILE A 13 -10.62 -1.31 16.91
N LEU A 14 -9.95 -2.39 17.30
CA LEU A 14 -8.57 -2.65 16.90
C LEU A 14 -8.43 -2.91 15.40
N TYR A 15 -9.29 -3.75 14.83
CA TYR A 15 -9.12 -4.23 13.46
C TYR A 15 -10.00 -3.47 12.46
N GLY A 16 -11.22 -3.09 12.85
CA GLY A 16 -12.16 -2.39 11.98
C GLY A 16 -11.99 -0.87 11.96
N ILE A 17 -11.51 -0.26 13.05
CA ILE A 17 -11.33 1.19 13.15
C ILE A 17 -9.86 1.58 13.11
N ALA A 18 -9.05 1.03 14.02
CA ALA A 18 -7.61 1.32 14.08
C ALA A 18 -6.81 0.57 12.99
N MET A 19 -7.47 -0.33 12.25
CA MET A 19 -6.96 -1.00 11.06
C MET A 19 -5.65 -1.72 11.31
N LEU A 20 -5.52 -2.44 12.43
CA LEU A 20 -4.33 -3.24 12.71
C LEU A 20 -4.26 -4.51 11.85
N ASP A 21 -3.05 -4.92 11.47
CA ASP A 21 -2.83 -6.12 10.64
C ASP A 21 -2.47 -7.36 11.46
N HIS A 22 -1.81 -7.20 12.60
CA HIS A 22 -1.33 -8.32 13.42
C HIS A 22 -2.05 -8.43 14.75
N ASP A 23 -2.12 -9.66 15.28
CA ASP A 23 -2.62 -9.93 16.61
C ASP A 23 -1.82 -9.17 17.67
N GLN A 24 -2.51 -8.32 18.44
CA GLN A 24 -1.89 -7.48 19.47
C GLN A 24 -1.60 -8.24 20.77
N ASP A 25 -2.23 -9.40 20.97
CA ASP A 25 -2.00 -10.22 22.16
C ASP A 25 -0.73 -11.07 22.03
N ASN A 26 -0.28 -11.36 20.81
CA ASN A 26 0.92 -12.14 20.55
C ASN A 26 2.13 -11.25 20.22
N LYS A 27 2.95 -10.96 21.24
CA LYS A 27 4.15 -10.11 21.13
C LYS A 27 5.26 -10.68 20.24
N GLU A 28 5.25 -11.98 19.94
CA GLU A 28 6.28 -12.60 19.10
C GLU A 28 6.05 -12.33 17.60
N THR A 29 4.79 -12.22 17.20
CA THR A 29 4.39 -11.96 15.79
C THR A 29 4.07 -10.50 15.52
N CYS A 30 3.94 -9.67 16.55
CA CYS A 30 3.56 -8.28 16.45
C CYS A 30 4.79 -7.37 16.48
N GLY A 31 5.30 -6.99 15.30
CA GLY A 31 6.44 -6.07 15.19
C GLY A 31 6.15 -4.66 15.73
N HIS A 32 4.87 -4.28 15.86
CA HIS A 32 4.46 -2.98 16.37
C HIS A 32 3.17 -3.08 17.20
N VAL A 33 3.32 -2.97 18.53
CA VAL A 33 2.20 -2.92 19.47
C VAL A 33 1.58 -1.51 19.49
N LEU A 34 0.27 -1.42 19.27
CA LEU A 34 -0.47 -0.17 19.26
C LEU A 34 -0.46 0.48 20.65
N LYS A 35 0.06 1.71 20.73
CA LYS A 35 0.00 2.52 21.95
C LYS A 35 -1.40 3.10 22.13
N THR A 36 -1.86 3.28 23.38
CA THR A 36 -3.20 3.81 23.67
C THR A 36 -3.47 5.16 23.03
N LYS A 37 -2.50 6.09 23.11
CA LYS A 37 -2.63 7.42 22.49
C LYS A 37 -2.88 7.31 20.98
N GLU A 38 -2.05 6.51 20.29
CA GLU A 38 -2.19 6.25 18.85
C GLU A 38 -3.54 5.61 18.52
N GLY A 39 -4.01 4.67 19.35
CA GLY A 39 -5.33 4.06 19.17
C GLY A 39 -6.48 5.05 19.29
N ILE A 40 -6.40 5.98 20.26
CA ILE A 40 -7.38 7.06 20.43
C ILE A 40 -7.33 8.02 19.24
N ASP A 41 -6.13 8.39 18.78
CA ASP A 41 -5.95 9.29 17.64
C ASP A 41 -6.56 8.69 16.35
N ARG A 42 -6.35 7.39 16.11
CA ARG A 42 -6.98 6.67 14.98
C ARG A 42 -8.49 6.59 15.09
N LEU A 43 -9.03 6.34 16.28
CA LEU A 43 -10.46 6.33 16.53
C LEU A 43 -11.08 7.72 16.25
N ALA A 44 -10.46 8.78 16.75
CA ALA A 44 -10.88 10.16 16.51
C ALA A 44 -10.84 10.50 15.01
N LEU A 45 -9.78 10.09 14.31
CA LEU A 45 -9.65 10.27 12.86
C LEU A 45 -10.76 9.55 12.09
N TYR A 46 -11.09 8.31 12.46
CA TYR A 46 -12.15 7.53 11.81
C TYR A 46 -13.53 8.18 11.98
N ILE A 47 -13.87 8.59 13.20
CA ILE A 47 -15.14 9.28 13.49
C ILE A 47 -15.22 10.61 12.73
N THR A 48 -14.13 11.39 12.71
CA THR A 48 -14.07 12.65 11.97
C THR A 48 -14.24 12.43 10.47
N SER A 49 -13.66 11.35 9.94
CA SER A 49 -13.76 10.99 8.52
C SER A 49 -15.19 10.59 8.13
N ILE A 50 -15.91 9.84 8.99
CA ILE A 50 -17.35 9.55 8.79
C ILE A 50 -18.13 10.86 8.71
N GLY A 51 -17.91 11.78 9.66
CA GLY A 51 -18.62 13.06 9.70
C GLY A 51 -18.44 13.87 8.41
N ARG A 52 -17.22 13.91 7.87
CA ARG A 52 -16.94 14.63 6.61
C ARG A 52 -17.57 13.95 5.39
N SER A 53 -17.51 12.62 5.33
CA SER A 53 -18.07 11.81 4.24
C SER A 53 -19.59 11.95 4.17
N LEU A 54 -20.26 11.83 5.33
CA LEU A 54 -21.71 11.87 5.49
C LEU A 54 -22.29 13.28 5.27
N ILE A 55 -21.62 14.33 5.75
CA ILE A 55 -22.18 15.69 5.79
C ILE A 55 -21.82 16.51 4.53
N VAL A 56 -20.66 16.28 3.92
CA VAL A 56 -20.10 17.26 2.96
C VAL A 56 -19.96 16.71 1.54
N LEU A 57 -19.80 15.40 1.35
CA LEU A 57 -19.35 14.86 0.05
C LEU A 57 -20.34 13.88 -0.59
N PHE A 58 -21.02 13.02 0.17
CA PHE A 58 -21.91 12.00 -0.40
C PHE A 58 -23.07 11.67 0.55
N SER A 59 -24.30 12.02 0.15
CA SER A 59 -25.52 11.78 0.95
C SER A 59 -25.83 10.29 1.26
N ASN A 60 -25.00 9.35 0.79
CA ASN A 60 -25.15 7.90 0.98
C ASN A 60 -23.83 7.18 1.35
N ALA A 61 -22.78 7.88 1.77
CA ALA A 61 -21.54 7.21 2.18
C ALA A 61 -21.64 6.66 3.62
N LEU A 62 -21.68 5.33 3.76
CA LEU A 62 -21.82 4.62 5.04
C LEU A 62 -20.49 4.41 5.79
N GLY A 63 -19.38 5.04 5.37
CA GLY A 63 -18.05 4.77 5.92
C GLY A 63 -17.05 5.93 5.85
N ALA A 64 -15.92 5.73 6.51
CA ALA A 64 -14.80 6.68 6.60
C ALA A 64 -13.86 6.69 5.38
N LEU A 65 -14.05 5.77 4.43
CA LEU A 65 -13.11 5.50 3.34
C LEU A 65 -13.67 5.90 1.99
N MET A 66 -12.77 6.34 1.11
CA MET A 66 -13.07 6.73 -0.26
C MET A 66 -12.26 5.86 -1.23
N TYR A 67 -12.83 5.62 -2.40
CA TYR A 67 -12.15 4.88 -3.47
C TYR A 67 -12.25 5.68 -4.78
N PRO A 68 -11.15 5.83 -5.54
CA PRO A 68 -11.16 6.56 -6.79
C PRO A 68 -11.99 5.85 -7.87
N ILE A 69 -12.80 6.62 -8.59
CA ILE A 69 -13.46 6.15 -9.82
C ILE A 69 -12.35 5.77 -10.82
N TYR A 70 -12.55 4.67 -11.56
CA TYR A 70 -11.57 4.01 -12.42
C TYR A 70 -10.41 3.31 -11.68
N GLY A 71 -10.43 3.29 -10.36
CA GLY A 71 -9.48 2.54 -9.55
C GLY A 71 -8.22 3.29 -9.16
N GLN A 72 -7.42 2.64 -8.31
CA GLN A 72 -6.21 3.23 -7.73
C GLN A 72 -5.11 3.57 -8.76
N GLY A 73 -5.21 3.04 -9.99
CA GLY A 73 -4.29 3.34 -11.10
C GLY A 73 -4.32 4.80 -11.56
N GLU A 74 -5.42 5.52 -11.30
CA GLU A 74 -5.53 6.95 -11.64
C GLU A 74 -4.62 7.85 -10.80
N LEU A 75 -4.26 7.42 -9.60
CA LEU A 75 -3.47 8.26 -8.68
C LEU A 75 -2.04 8.52 -9.22
N PRO A 76 -1.26 7.49 -9.62
CA PRO A 76 0.01 7.70 -10.33
C PRO A 76 -0.13 8.60 -11.57
N GLN A 77 -1.17 8.38 -12.39
CA GLN A 77 -1.41 9.15 -13.60
C GLN A 77 -1.65 10.64 -13.30
N ALA A 78 -2.43 10.95 -12.27
CA ALA A 78 -2.68 12.33 -11.84
C ALA A 78 -1.40 13.03 -11.39
N PHE A 79 -0.54 12.35 -10.63
CA PHE A 79 0.76 12.89 -10.22
C PHE A 79 1.71 13.08 -11.40
N CYS A 80 1.80 12.12 -12.32
CA CYS A 80 2.59 12.25 -13.56
C CYS A 80 2.14 13.47 -14.38
N ARG A 81 0.82 13.68 -14.50
CA ARG A 81 0.26 14.86 -15.18
C ARG A 81 0.64 16.16 -14.47
N ARG A 82 0.56 16.21 -13.14
CA ARG A 82 0.97 17.38 -12.35
C ARG A 82 2.46 17.68 -12.51
N ALA A 83 3.30 16.65 -12.58
CA ALA A 83 4.74 16.79 -12.80
C ALA A 83 5.03 17.34 -14.22
N ALA A 84 4.33 16.86 -15.24
CA ALA A 84 4.47 17.35 -16.61
C ALA A 84 4.14 18.85 -16.75
N VAL A 85 3.14 19.36 -16.02
CA VAL A 85 2.83 20.81 -15.96
C VAL A 85 4.01 21.63 -15.41
N LYS A 86 4.91 21.01 -14.64
CA LYS A 86 6.14 21.62 -14.12
C LYS A 86 7.37 21.34 -14.99
N GLY A 87 7.18 20.80 -16.20
CA GLY A 87 8.27 20.51 -17.15
C GLY A 87 8.98 19.19 -16.91
N CYS A 88 8.47 18.32 -16.03
CA CYS A 88 9.04 16.98 -15.85
C CYS A 88 8.69 16.06 -17.04
N ILE A 89 9.61 15.14 -17.37
CA ILE A 89 9.43 14.15 -18.44
C ILE A 89 9.19 12.79 -17.78
N TYR A 90 8.12 12.10 -18.20
CA TYR A 90 7.81 10.74 -17.77
C TYR A 90 7.96 9.77 -18.94
N VAL A 91 8.83 8.78 -18.80
CA VAL A 91 9.19 7.84 -19.87
C VAL A 91 8.84 6.42 -19.45
N LEU A 92 7.94 5.78 -20.19
CA LEU A 92 7.60 4.37 -20.04
C LEU A 92 8.39 3.52 -21.04
N ARG A 93 8.50 2.22 -20.75
CA ARG A 93 9.20 1.23 -21.61
C ARG A 93 10.67 1.60 -21.89
N MET A 94 11.29 2.33 -20.98
CA MET A 94 12.72 2.64 -21.02
C MET A 94 13.39 2.04 -19.77
N PRO A 95 13.83 0.77 -19.83
CA PRO A 95 14.44 0.14 -18.68
C PRO A 95 15.82 0.74 -18.37
N VAL A 96 16.15 0.80 -17.09
CA VAL A 96 17.47 1.20 -16.58
C VAL A 96 18.35 -0.05 -16.52
N THR A 97 19.52 -0.01 -17.16
CA THR A 97 20.45 -1.15 -17.23
C THR A 97 21.48 -1.14 -16.10
N SER A 98 21.98 0.03 -15.70
CA SER A 98 22.98 0.17 -14.65
C SER A 98 22.90 1.51 -13.93
N LEU A 99 23.32 1.54 -12.66
CA LEU A 99 23.54 2.79 -11.92
C LEU A 99 24.96 3.28 -12.16
N LEU A 100 25.11 4.59 -12.31
CA LEU A 100 26.39 5.28 -12.45
C LEU A 100 26.61 6.11 -11.19
N LEU A 101 27.71 5.90 -10.50
CA LEU A 101 28.06 6.64 -9.28
C LEU A 101 29.35 7.41 -9.53
N ASP A 102 29.24 8.74 -9.54
CA ASP A 102 30.39 9.64 -9.54
C ASP A 102 30.47 10.39 -8.19
N LYS A 103 31.65 10.92 -7.85
CA LYS A 103 31.93 11.55 -6.55
C LYS A 103 31.00 12.73 -6.23
N ALA A 104 30.36 13.33 -7.23
CA ALA A 104 29.47 14.49 -7.09
C ALA A 104 28.08 14.31 -7.70
N SER A 105 27.79 13.20 -8.40
CA SER A 105 26.49 12.99 -9.06
C SER A 105 26.10 11.52 -9.16
N GLU A 106 24.79 11.28 -9.10
CA GLU A 106 24.19 9.96 -9.27
C GLU A 106 23.58 9.89 -10.66
N GLY A 107 23.81 8.79 -11.37
CA GLY A 107 23.33 8.63 -12.74
C GLY A 107 22.74 7.25 -13.01
N VAL A 108 22.06 7.15 -14.14
CA VAL A 108 21.49 5.91 -14.65
C VAL A 108 21.86 5.76 -16.12
N ARG A 109 22.21 4.53 -16.51
CA ARG A 109 22.32 4.15 -17.93
C ARG A 109 21.03 3.48 -18.36
N LEU A 110 20.48 3.97 -19.46
CA LEU A 110 19.26 3.44 -20.07
C LEU A 110 19.60 2.32 -21.05
N ALA A 111 18.63 1.48 -21.39
CA ALA A 111 18.79 0.45 -22.42
C ALA A 111 19.07 1.02 -23.82
N SER A 112 18.80 2.31 -24.05
CA SER A 112 19.23 3.02 -25.27
C SER A 112 20.74 3.29 -25.32
N GLY A 113 21.48 3.03 -24.23
CA GLY A 113 22.87 3.43 -24.06
C GLY A 113 23.05 4.87 -23.56
N GLN A 114 21.97 5.65 -23.47
CA GLN A 114 22.03 7.01 -22.94
C GLN A 114 22.30 7.03 -21.44
N GLU A 115 23.15 7.95 -21.01
CA GLU A 115 23.46 8.20 -19.60
C GLU A 115 22.79 9.49 -19.13
N ILE A 116 22.13 9.43 -17.98
CA ILE A 116 21.43 10.57 -17.38
C ILE A 116 21.95 10.75 -15.96
N PHE A 117 22.38 11.96 -15.62
CA PHE A 117 22.90 12.32 -14.30
C PHE A 117 21.95 13.26 -13.56
N SER A 118 21.92 13.13 -12.23
CA SER A 118 21.11 13.92 -11.31
C SER A 118 21.87 14.13 -10.00
N GLN A 119 21.47 15.17 -9.27
CA GLN A 119 21.94 15.39 -7.89
C GLN A 119 21.30 14.42 -6.89
N LYS A 120 20.11 13.90 -7.22
CA LYS A 120 19.34 12.99 -6.37
C LYS A 120 18.69 11.93 -7.24
N LEU A 121 18.85 10.68 -6.84
CA LEU A 121 18.18 9.54 -7.45
C LEU A 121 17.21 8.89 -6.44
N VAL A 122 15.98 8.66 -6.88
CA VAL A 122 14.96 7.93 -6.10
C VAL A 122 14.63 6.65 -6.87
N LEU A 123 14.82 5.50 -6.22
CA LEU A 123 14.60 4.19 -6.81
C LEU A 123 13.57 3.40 -6.00
N ASP A 124 12.79 2.58 -6.70
CA ASP A 124 11.96 1.58 -6.04
C ASP A 124 12.84 0.46 -5.47
N PRO A 125 12.62 -0.01 -4.23
CA PRO A 125 13.41 -1.10 -3.65
C PRO A 125 13.38 -2.41 -4.43
N CYS A 126 12.37 -2.62 -5.28
CA CYS A 126 12.25 -3.79 -6.16
C CYS A 126 12.88 -3.56 -7.55
N ALA A 127 13.49 -2.40 -7.81
CA ALA A 127 14.19 -2.14 -9.07
C ALA A 127 15.38 -3.09 -9.20
N THR A 128 15.23 -4.11 -10.06
CA THR A 128 16.31 -5.04 -10.41
C THR A 128 17.24 -4.37 -11.40
N VAL A 129 18.06 -3.44 -10.93
CA VAL A 129 19.14 -2.90 -11.75
C VAL A 129 20.21 -3.97 -11.86
N GLY A 130 20.53 -4.37 -13.09
CA GLY A 130 21.41 -5.50 -13.39
C GLY A 130 22.75 -5.39 -12.67
N LEU A 131 22.87 -6.14 -11.58
CA LEU A 131 24.11 -6.31 -10.81
C LEU A 131 25.08 -7.29 -11.52
N GLU A 132 24.85 -7.58 -12.80
CA GLU A 132 25.58 -8.60 -13.56
C GLU A 132 26.72 -8.02 -14.41
N SER A 133 26.82 -6.69 -14.56
CA SER A 133 27.91 -6.04 -15.31
C SER A 133 28.78 -5.15 -14.42
N LEU A 134 29.17 -5.67 -13.26
CA LEU A 134 30.13 -5.00 -12.40
C LEU A 134 31.51 -5.65 -12.58
N SER A 135 32.35 -5.00 -13.38
CA SER A 135 33.82 -5.09 -13.25
C SER A 135 34.22 -4.81 -11.79
N PRO A 136 35.42 -5.18 -11.31
CA PRO A 136 35.70 -5.22 -9.88
C PRO A 136 35.57 -3.83 -9.25
N LEU A 137 34.40 -3.57 -8.65
CA LEU A 137 34.10 -2.34 -7.94
C LEU A 137 35.02 -2.23 -6.73
N THR A 138 35.51 -1.01 -6.50
CA THR A 138 36.18 -0.66 -5.24
C THR A 138 35.20 -0.78 -4.08
N ASP A 139 35.69 -1.10 -2.89
CA ASP A 139 34.84 -1.41 -1.73
C ASP A 139 33.92 -0.25 -1.32
N GLN A 140 34.32 1.00 -1.61
CA GLN A 140 33.47 2.18 -1.43
C GLN A 140 32.24 2.18 -2.35
N GLN A 141 32.37 1.77 -3.61
CA GLN A 141 31.24 1.73 -4.54
C GLN A 141 30.27 0.60 -4.18
N LYS A 142 30.76 -0.52 -3.66
CA LYS A 142 29.92 -1.60 -3.11
C LYS A 142 29.13 -1.15 -1.88
N GLU A 143 29.71 -0.30 -1.05
CA GLU A 143 29.06 0.24 0.14
C GLU A 143 27.97 1.26 -0.23
N THR A 144 28.23 2.18 -1.17
CA THR A 144 27.20 3.11 -1.68
C THR A 144 26.08 2.37 -2.43
N ILE A 145 26.39 1.33 -3.19
CA ILE A 145 25.37 0.48 -3.83
C ILE A 145 24.55 -0.29 -2.78
N ARG A 146 25.13 -0.74 -1.67
CA ARG A 146 24.37 -1.33 -0.55
C ARG A 146 23.46 -0.32 0.16
N VAL A 147 23.82 0.97 0.12
CA VAL A 147 22.97 2.06 0.64
C VAL A 147 21.82 2.38 -0.32
N LEU A 148 22.07 2.39 -1.64
CA LEU A 148 21.08 2.71 -2.67
C LEU A 148 20.15 1.55 -3.05
N VAL A 149 20.67 0.32 -3.02
CA VAL A 149 19.94 -0.93 -3.20
C VAL A 149 20.15 -1.73 -1.93
N PRO A 150 19.25 -1.61 -0.95
CA PRO A 150 19.34 -2.36 0.29
C PRO A 150 19.49 -3.85 -0.05
N LYS A 151 20.66 -4.39 0.31
CA LYS A 151 20.99 -5.81 0.28
C LYS A 151 19.78 -6.57 0.84
N GLU A 152 19.25 -7.53 0.06
CA GLU A 152 18.07 -8.36 0.36
C GLU A 152 17.50 -8.09 1.76
N MET A 153 16.48 -7.22 1.87
CA MET A 153 15.78 -7.08 3.14
C MET A 153 15.28 -8.46 3.56
N SER A 154 15.97 -9.03 4.55
CA SER A 154 15.82 -10.39 5.08
C SER A 154 14.52 -10.60 5.87
N SER A 155 13.54 -9.71 5.70
CA SER A 155 12.17 -9.91 6.13
C SER A 155 11.26 -9.34 5.04
N LYS A 156 11.22 -10.00 3.87
CA LYS A 156 10.16 -9.77 2.88
C LYS A 156 8.84 -10.21 3.52
N GLU A 157 8.21 -9.32 4.28
CA GLU A 157 6.79 -9.46 4.58
C GLU A 157 6.08 -9.64 3.24
N LYS A 158 5.44 -10.80 3.08
CA LYS A 158 4.73 -11.14 1.85
C LYS A 158 3.29 -10.69 2.02
N ILE A 159 2.77 -10.01 1.00
CA ILE A 159 1.36 -9.66 0.95
C ILE A 159 0.66 -10.69 0.06
N ALA A 160 -0.25 -11.46 0.64
CA ALA A 160 -1.15 -12.32 -0.12
C ALA A 160 -2.31 -11.48 -0.69
N ARG A 161 -2.54 -11.58 -1.99
CA ARG A 161 -3.67 -10.92 -2.68
C ARG A 161 -4.42 -11.94 -3.51
N GLY A 162 -5.75 -11.97 -3.34
CA GLY A 162 -6.67 -12.69 -4.20
C GLY A 162 -7.59 -11.70 -4.89
N ILE A 163 -7.84 -11.90 -6.18
CA ILE A 163 -8.80 -11.12 -6.96
C ILE A 163 -9.88 -12.09 -7.41
N CYS A 164 -11.13 -11.81 -7.03
CA CYS A 164 -12.27 -12.63 -7.37
C CYS A 164 -13.28 -11.77 -8.12
N ILE A 165 -13.85 -12.33 -9.19
CA ILE A 165 -14.99 -11.75 -9.90
C ILE A 165 -16.23 -12.51 -9.44
N ILE A 166 -17.19 -11.80 -8.86
CA ILE A 166 -18.44 -12.34 -8.34
C ILE A 166 -19.61 -11.71 -9.10
N ARG A 167 -20.75 -12.41 -9.14
CA ARG A 167 -21.98 -11.98 -9.84
C ARG A 167 -23.00 -11.26 -8.94
N GLY A 168 -22.61 -10.98 -7.70
CA GLY A 168 -23.52 -10.41 -6.71
C GLY A 168 -22.75 -9.91 -5.51
N SER A 169 -23.38 -9.02 -4.75
CA SER A 169 -22.77 -8.45 -3.56
C SER A 169 -22.78 -9.43 -2.38
N VAL A 170 -21.74 -9.35 -1.55
CA VAL A 170 -21.62 -10.10 -0.28
C VAL A 170 -22.77 -9.77 0.67
N ARG A 171 -23.31 -8.54 0.59
CA ARG A 171 -24.51 -8.11 1.31
C ARG A 171 -25.46 -7.40 0.35
N ALA A 172 -26.74 -7.75 0.41
CA ALA A 172 -27.79 -7.07 -0.35
C ALA A 172 -27.73 -5.55 -0.13
N ASP A 173 -27.97 -4.80 -1.21
CA ASP A 173 -28.01 -3.33 -1.24
C ASP A 173 -26.68 -2.60 -0.98
N ILE A 174 -25.56 -3.33 -0.85
CA ILE A 174 -24.21 -2.73 -0.71
C ILE A 174 -23.36 -3.08 -1.92
N SER A 175 -23.14 -2.10 -2.79
CA SER A 175 -22.30 -2.24 -3.98
C SER A 175 -20.80 -2.23 -3.64
N ASN A 176 -20.38 -1.35 -2.72
CA ASN A 176 -19.00 -1.20 -2.29
C ASN A 176 -18.88 -1.48 -0.80
N ALA A 177 -18.01 -2.41 -0.41
CA ALA A 177 -17.84 -2.79 0.99
C ALA A 177 -16.39 -3.15 1.31
N LEU A 178 -15.94 -2.80 2.50
CA LEU A 178 -14.72 -3.34 3.09
C LEU A 178 -15.10 -4.26 4.25
N VAL A 179 -14.88 -5.55 4.06
CA VAL A 179 -15.10 -6.57 5.09
C VAL A 179 -13.78 -6.93 5.72
N LEU A 180 -13.73 -6.96 7.05
CA LEU A 180 -12.53 -7.23 7.82
C LEU A 180 -12.71 -8.49 8.65
N TYR A 181 -11.74 -9.38 8.54
CA TYR A 181 -11.62 -10.61 9.29
C TYR A 181 -10.40 -10.49 10.21
N PRO A 182 -10.58 -10.17 11.50
CA PRO A 182 -9.49 -10.10 12.47
C PRO A 182 -8.65 -11.39 12.51
N PRO A 183 -7.41 -11.36 13.02
CA PRO A 183 -6.64 -12.57 13.30
C PRO A 183 -7.47 -13.61 14.06
N LYS A 184 -7.32 -14.88 13.71
CA LYS A 184 -8.04 -16.03 14.30
C LYS A 184 -9.57 -16.02 14.08
N SER A 185 -10.11 -15.25 13.13
CA SER A 185 -11.57 -15.21 12.88
C SER A 185 -12.04 -16.19 11.80
N LEU A 186 -11.23 -16.45 10.78
CA LEU A 186 -11.52 -17.43 9.73
C LEU A 186 -10.99 -18.81 10.11
N PHE A 187 -9.73 -18.86 10.55
CA PHE A 187 -9.02 -20.07 10.94
C PHE A 187 -8.16 -19.79 12.17
N PRO A 188 -7.96 -20.76 13.09
CA PRO A 188 -7.09 -20.58 14.26
C PRO A 188 -5.65 -20.17 13.93
N GLU A 189 -5.13 -20.59 12.78
CA GLU A 189 -3.77 -20.34 12.30
C GLU A 189 -3.62 -18.95 11.66
N GLN A 190 -4.72 -18.21 11.48
CA GLN A 190 -4.71 -16.88 10.87
C GLN A 190 -4.07 -15.85 11.81
N LEU A 191 -2.79 -15.54 11.58
CA LEU A 191 -2.03 -14.57 12.40
C LEU A 191 -2.26 -13.11 12.02
N THR A 192 -2.76 -12.84 10.80
CA THR A 192 -2.96 -11.50 10.25
C THR A 192 -4.42 -11.23 9.92
N ALA A 193 -4.83 -9.96 9.96
CA ALA A 193 -6.15 -9.55 9.53
C ALA A 193 -6.30 -9.74 8.02
N VAL A 194 -7.41 -10.34 7.58
CA VAL A 194 -7.76 -10.45 6.16
C VAL A 194 -8.76 -9.36 5.82
N ARG A 195 -8.50 -8.63 4.74
CA ARG A 195 -9.33 -7.51 4.27
C ARG A 195 -9.87 -7.84 2.89
N VAL A 196 -11.19 -7.80 2.76
CA VAL A 196 -11.89 -8.05 1.50
C VAL A 196 -12.56 -6.76 1.07
N LEU A 197 -12.05 -6.18 -0.02
CA LEU A 197 -12.63 -5.00 -0.64
C LEU A 197 -13.49 -5.43 -1.83
N GLN A 198 -14.81 -5.30 -1.67
CA GLN A 198 -15.77 -5.46 -2.75
C GLN A 198 -15.99 -4.11 -3.43
N LEU A 199 -15.90 -4.09 -4.76
CA LEU A 199 -16.14 -2.92 -5.58
C LEU A 199 -17.19 -3.26 -6.64
N GLY A 200 -18.20 -2.41 -6.76
CA GLY A 200 -19.24 -2.51 -7.78
C GLY A 200 -19.00 -1.62 -9.00
N ASN A 201 -19.88 -1.76 -9.98
CA ASN A 201 -19.81 -1.07 -11.27
C ASN A 201 -19.83 0.47 -11.17
N GLY A 202 -20.41 1.04 -10.11
CA GLY A 202 -20.50 2.49 -9.90
C GLY A 202 -19.15 3.19 -9.78
N LEU A 203 -18.07 2.44 -9.53
CA LEU A 203 -16.70 2.95 -9.53
C LEU A 203 -15.99 2.78 -10.88
N ALA A 204 -16.68 2.28 -11.91
CA ALA A 204 -16.14 1.99 -13.23
C ALA A 204 -14.90 1.07 -13.22
N VAL A 205 -14.83 0.17 -12.24
CA VAL A 205 -13.76 -0.85 -12.11
C VAL A 205 -14.18 -2.22 -12.61
N CYS A 206 -15.48 -2.44 -12.80
CA CYS A 206 -16.06 -3.67 -13.34
C CYS A 206 -17.29 -3.34 -14.21
N PRO A 207 -17.65 -4.20 -15.16
CA PRO A 207 -18.81 -3.98 -16.04
C PRO A 207 -20.13 -4.02 -15.24
N PRO A 208 -21.23 -3.44 -15.78
CA PRO A 208 -22.56 -3.65 -15.24
C PRO A 208 -22.97 -5.13 -15.33
N ASP A 209 -23.89 -5.54 -14.46
CA ASP A 209 -24.46 -6.91 -14.38
C ASP A 209 -23.49 -8.02 -13.92
N MET A 210 -22.38 -7.62 -13.30
CA MET A 210 -21.58 -8.46 -12.38
C MET A 210 -21.86 -8.08 -10.92
#